data_AF-A0A8T2PXZ7-F1
#
_entry.id   AF-A0A8T2PXZ7-F1
#
_cell.length_a   1.000
_cell.length_b   1.000
_cell.length_c   1.000
_cell.angle_alpha   90.00
_cell.angle_beta   90.00
_cell.angle_gamma   90.00
#
_symmetry.space_group_name_H-M   'P 1'
#
loop_
_entity.id
_entity.type
_entity.pdbx_description
1 polymer ?
#
loop_
_entity_poly.entity_id
_entity_poly.type
_entity_poly.pdbx_seq_one_letter_code
_entity_poly.pdbx_strand_id
1 'polypeptide(L)'
;MVITTAGSFAAALSGIILMYMWFAPKISCSLNITFITATLILIQLMTSISLHSKVNAGLMTSGLMAIYMVFLCWSAIMSEPLSMSCNTRPRQTGKGDWMTIASFVIAVTAIVIATMTTGTDSECFTFRKKEKTKSEDDVPYGYGFFHFVFAMGAMYFAMLFVGWNLHQTMHKWSIDVGWSSVWVKISSEWIAAAVYIWTMIGPFILRNRDFS
;
A
#
# COMPACT_ATOMS: atom_id res chain seq x y z
N MET A 1 -15.80 -6.84 -18.07
CA MET A 1 -16.04 -6.00 -16.86
C MET A 1 -16.75 -6.78 -15.74
N VAL A 2 -17.89 -7.44 -16.00
CA VAL A 2 -18.60 -8.21 -14.95
C VAL A 2 -17.79 -9.43 -14.47
N ILE A 3 -17.29 -10.25 -15.41
CA ILE A 3 -16.48 -11.45 -15.09
C ILE A 3 -15.22 -11.08 -14.30
N THR A 4 -14.50 -10.04 -14.73
CA THR A 4 -13.29 -9.56 -14.06
C THR A 4 -13.58 -9.04 -12.65
N THR A 5 -14.69 -8.32 -12.47
CA THR A 5 -15.12 -7.82 -11.15
C THR A 5 -15.52 -8.98 -10.22
N ALA A 6 -16.35 -9.91 -10.70
CA ALA A 6 -16.74 -11.10 -9.93
C ALA A 6 -15.52 -11.95 -9.54
N GLY A 7 -14.60 -12.17 -10.49
CA GLY A 7 -13.34 -12.85 -10.23
C GLY A 7 -12.49 -12.14 -9.17
N SER A 8 -12.44 -10.81 -9.19
CA SER A 8 -11.64 -10.07 -8.20
C SER A 8 -12.19 -10.14 -6.77
N PHE A 9 -13.51 -10.07 -6.60
CA PHE A 9 -14.13 -10.27 -5.29
C PHE A 9 -14.02 -11.71 -4.81
N ALA A 10 -14.16 -12.70 -5.70
CA ALA A 10 -13.94 -14.10 -5.35
C ALA A 10 -12.49 -14.35 -4.90
N ALA A 11 -11.50 -13.76 -5.60
CA ALA A 11 -10.10 -13.83 -5.21
C ALA A 11 -9.84 -13.18 -3.84
N ALA A 12 -10.41 -11.99 -3.58
CA ALA A 12 -10.30 -11.34 -2.28
C ALA A 12 -10.92 -12.18 -1.14
N LEU A 13 -12.13 -12.71 -1.34
CA LEU A 13 -12.81 -13.56 -0.36
C LEU A 13 -12.05 -14.86 -0.07
N SER A 14 -11.57 -15.54 -1.12
CA SER A 14 -10.75 -16.74 -0.96
C SER A 14 -9.44 -16.43 -0.21
N GLY A 15 -8.80 -15.29 -0.48
CA GLY A 15 -7.64 -14.83 0.28
C GLY A 15 -7.93 -14.63 1.77
N ILE A 16 -9.04 -13.97 2.13
CA ILE A 16 -9.47 -13.80 3.53
C ILE A 16 -9.70 -15.15 4.22
N ILE A 17 -10.38 -16.09 3.54
CA ILE A 17 -10.64 -17.44 4.09
C ILE A 17 -9.32 -18.17 4.36
N LEU A 18 -8.38 -18.13 3.41
CA LEU A 18 -7.06 -18.74 3.57
C LEU A 18 -6.27 -18.10 4.72
N MET A 19 -6.39 -16.79 4.91
CA MET A 19 -5.74 -16.09 6.02
C MET A 19 -6.28 -16.52 7.39
N TYR A 20 -7.60 -16.67 7.54
CA TYR A 20 -8.17 -17.19 8.79
C TYR A 20 -7.68 -18.61 9.08
N MET A 21 -7.66 -19.48 8.06
CA MET A 21 -7.21 -20.87 8.24
C MET A 21 -5.73 -20.96 8.63
N TRP A 22 -4.86 -20.14 8.03
CA TRP A 22 -3.41 -20.26 8.22
C TRP A 22 -2.85 -19.45 9.38
N PHE A 23 -3.44 -18.30 9.71
CA PHE A 23 -2.89 -17.36 10.70
C PHE A 23 -3.78 -17.14 11.93
N ALA A 24 -5.03 -17.61 11.92
CA ALA A 24 -5.96 -17.50 13.04
C ALA A 24 -6.70 -18.81 13.37
N PRO A 25 -6.04 -19.99 13.42
CA PRO A 25 -6.71 -21.25 13.71
C PRO A 25 -7.18 -21.38 15.17
N LYS A 26 -6.65 -20.55 16.08
CA LYS A 26 -6.94 -20.57 17.52
C LYS A 26 -7.40 -19.19 17.99
N ILE A 27 -8.30 -19.16 18.97
CA ILE A 27 -8.83 -17.92 19.58
C ILE A 27 -7.72 -17.09 20.26
N SER A 28 -6.62 -17.72 20.66
CA SER A 28 -5.45 -17.02 21.23
C SER A 28 -4.75 -16.05 20.25
N CYS A 29 -5.04 -16.15 18.95
CA CYS A 29 -4.45 -15.29 17.91
C CYS A 29 -5.30 -14.02 17.68
N SER A 30 -5.65 -13.32 18.76
CA SER A 30 -6.58 -12.19 18.74
C SER A 30 -6.12 -11.07 17.81
N LEU A 31 -4.82 -10.76 17.77
CA LEU A 31 -4.26 -9.68 16.96
C LEU A 31 -4.43 -9.96 15.45
N ASN A 32 -4.11 -11.19 15.01
CA ASN A 32 -4.32 -11.59 13.61
C ASN A 32 -5.81 -11.62 13.25
N ILE A 33 -6.67 -12.08 14.16
CA ILE A 33 -8.13 -12.02 13.99
C ILE A 33 -8.58 -10.57 13.81
N THR A 34 -8.11 -9.64 14.66
CA THR A 34 -8.46 -8.22 14.57
C THR A 34 -8.01 -7.59 13.25
N PHE A 35 -6.80 -7.90 12.76
CA PHE A 35 -6.35 -7.40 11.46
C PHE A 35 -7.19 -7.93 10.31
N ILE A 36 -7.42 -9.24 10.24
CA ILE A 36 -8.20 -9.85 9.13
C ILE A 36 -9.66 -9.36 9.16
N THR A 37 -10.28 -9.29 10.35
CA THR A 37 -11.65 -8.75 10.51
C THR A 37 -11.74 -7.28 10.10
N ALA A 38 -10.77 -6.44 10.49
CA ALA A 38 -10.73 -5.04 10.10
C ALA A 38 -10.62 -4.87 8.58
N THR A 39 -9.74 -5.63 7.92
CA THR A 39 -9.62 -5.65 6.45
C THR A 39 -10.93 -6.04 5.78
N LEU A 40 -11.62 -7.08 6.28
CA LEU A 40 -12.92 -7.50 5.75
C LEU A 40 -13.98 -6.39 5.88
N ILE A 41 -14.02 -5.69 7.02
CA ILE A 41 -14.94 -4.56 7.24
C ILE A 41 -14.64 -3.42 6.26
N LEU A 42 -13.37 -3.07 6.05
CA LEU A 42 -12.96 -2.03 5.11
C LEU A 42 -13.37 -2.37 3.67
N ILE A 43 -13.18 -3.62 3.25
CA ILE A 43 -13.61 -4.10 1.92
C ILE A 43 -15.14 -3.98 1.77
N GLN A 44 -15.90 -4.38 2.78
CA GLN A 44 -17.37 -4.30 2.75
C GLN A 44 -17.86 -2.85 2.70
N LEU A 45 -17.21 -1.95 3.46
CA LEU A 45 -17.48 -0.52 3.45
C LEU A 45 -17.24 0.08 2.06
N MET A 46 -16.07 -0.18 1.49
CA MET A 46 -15.70 0.32 0.16
C MET A 46 -16.64 -0.22 -0.93
N THR A 47 -17.02 -1.49 -0.86
CA THR A 47 -17.97 -2.11 -1.79
C THR A 47 -19.35 -1.47 -1.69
N SER A 48 -19.83 -1.23 -0.48
CA SER A 48 -21.12 -0.56 -0.23
C SER A 48 -21.15 0.85 -0.81
N ILE A 49 -20.06 1.62 -0.66
CA ILE A 49 -19.94 2.96 -1.23
C ILE A 49 -19.92 2.90 -2.77
N SER A 50 -19.23 1.91 -3.36
CA SER A 50 -19.20 1.76 -4.83
C SER A 50 -20.54 1.36 -5.43
N LEU A 51 -21.39 0.66 -4.68
CA LEU A 51 -22.74 0.27 -5.10
C LEU A 51 -23.77 1.38 -4.89
N HIS A 52 -23.43 2.42 -4.13
CA HIS A 52 -24.36 3.49 -3.84
C HIS A 52 -24.72 4.25 -5.12
N SER A 53 -26.01 4.35 -5.43
CA SER A 53 -26.53 4.87 -6.70
C SER A 53 -26.10 6.29 -7.06
N LYS A 54 -25.69 7.11 -6.07
CA LYS A 54 -25.13 8.44 -6.36
C LYS A 54 -23.71 8.36 -6.89
N VAL A 55 -22.93 7.35 -6.50
CA VAL A 55 -21.53 7.16 -6.84
C VAL A 55 -21.45 6.40 -8.17
N ASN A 56 -21.28 7.11 -9.28
CA ASN A 56 -21.04 6.49 -10.60
C ASN A 56 -19.59 5.94 -10.72
N ALA A 57 -19.13 5.19 -9.72
CA ALA A 57 -17.81 4.56 -9.74
C ALA A 57 -17.90 3.15 -10.33
N GLY A 58 -16.90 2.77 -11.12
CA GLY A 58 -16.82 1.42 -11.70
C GLY A 58 -16.50 0.38 -10.62
N LEU A 59 -17.38 -0.62 -10.47
CA LEU A 59 -17.27 -1.74 -9.52
C LEU A 59 -15.97 -2.57 -9.68
N MET A 60 -15.33 -2.46 -10.84
CA MET A 60 -14.03 -3.08 -11.11
C MET A 60 -12.91 -2.52 -10.24
N THR A 61 -12.94 -1.21 -9.96
CA THR A 61 -11.88 -0.55 -9.17
C THR A 61 -11.92 -0.98 -7.70
N SER A 62 -13.11 -1.19 -7.14
CA SER A 62 -13.28 -1.66 -5.76
C SER A 62 -12.89 -3.13 -5.61
N GLY A 63 -13.15 -3.96 -6.62
CA GLY A 63 -12.70 -5.35 -6.64
C GLY A 63 -11.16 -5.50 -6.70
N LEU A 64 -10.48 -4.68 -7.51
CA LEU A 64 -9.01 -4.65 -7.53
C LEU A 64 -8.43 -4.13 -6.21
N MET A 65 -9.05 -3.09 -5.65
CA MET A 65 -8.64 -2.55 -4.35
C MET A 65 -8.85 -3.56 -3.22
N ALA A 66 -9.91 -4.38 -3.27
CA ALA A 66 -10.14 -5.46 -2.32
C ALA A 66 -9.02 -6.51 -2.35
N ILE A 67 -8.57 -6.94 -3.54
CA ILE A 67 -7.41 -7.84 -3.66
C ILE A 67 -6.17 -7.19 -3.04
N TYR A 68 -5.94 -5.90 -3.30
CA TYR A 68 -4.79 -5.18 -2.78
C TYR A 68 -4.80 -5.09 -1.24
N MET A 69 -5.96 -4.82 -0.63
CA MET A 69 -6.12 -4.80 0.84
C MET A 69 -5.80 -6.17 1.45
N VAL A 70 -6.33 -7.24 0.86
CA VAL A 70 -6.02 -8.62 1.29
C VAL A 70 -4.52 -8.91 1.18
N PHE A 71 -3.87 -8.45 0.12
CA PHE A 71 -2.42 -8.58 -0.05
C PHE A 71 -1.62 -7.81 1.00
N LEU A 72 -2.01 -6.57 1.32
CA LEU A 72 -1.35 -5.78 2.37
C LEU A 72 -1.49 -6.43 3.74
N CYS A 73 -2.70 -6.88 4.09
CA CYS A 73 -2.96 -7.59 5.34
C CYS A 73 -2.16 -8.90 5.42
N TRP A 74 -2.11 -9.67 4.32
CA TRP A 74 -1.26 -10.86 4.21
C TRP A 74 0.22 -10.54 4.44
N SER A 75 0.72 -9.51 3.78
CA SER A 75 2.11 -9.06 3.89
C SER A 75 2.44 -8.57 5.31
N ALA A 76 1.49 -7.92 6.00
CA ALA A 76 1.63 -7.49 7.38
C ALA A 76 1.73 -8.68 8.34
N ILE A 77 0.82 -9.66 8.24
CA ILE A 77 0.84 -10.83 9.12
C ILE A 77 2.10 -11.69 8.88
N MET A 78 2.59 -11.79 7.65
CA MET A 78 3.85 -12.49 7.34
C MET A 78 5.10 -11.82 7.92
N SER A 79 5.00 -10.55 8.33
CA SER A 79 6.04 -9.80 9.02
C SER A 79 6.02 -9.96 10.54
N GLU A 80 5.02 -10.67 11.09
CA GLU A 80 4.93 -10.98 12.52
C GLU A 80 6.17 -11.79 12.97
N PRO A 81 6.83 -11.40 14.08
CA PRO A 81 7.95 -12.17 14.60
C PRO A 81 7.49 -13.53 15.15
N LEU A 82 8.32 -14.56 14.99
CA LEU A 82 8.06 -15.97 15.35
C LEU A 82 7.83 -16.24 16.85
N SER A 83 7.75 -15.22 17.69
CA SER A 83 7.53 -15.34 19.13
C SER A 83 6.11 -15.79 19.50
N MET A 84 5.15 -15.75 18.57
CA MET A 84 3.75 -16.15 18.78
C MET A 84 3.34 -17.25 17.79
N SER A 85 3.01 -18.44 18.29
CA SER A 85 2.74 -19.66 17.49
C SER A 85 1.37 -19.64 16.78
N CYS A 86 1.04 -18.54 16.10
CA CYS A 86 -0.22 -18.35 15.37
C CYS A 86 -0.12 -18.71 13.88
N ASN A 87 1.09 -18.69 13.31
CA ASN A 87 1.33 -19.03 11.92
C ASN A 87 1.50 -20.55 11.75
N THR A 88 0.59 -21.18 10.99
CA THR A 88 0.69 -22.62 10.66
C THR A 88 1.53 -22.89 9.42
N ARG A 89 1.87 -21.85 8.64
CA ARG A 89 2.77 -21.98 7.49
C ARG A 89 4.21 -21.81 7.94
N PRO A 90 5.09 -22.80 7.69
CA PRO A 90 6.52 -22.62 7.92
C PRO A 90 7.02 -21.50 7.01
N ARG A 91 7.64 -20.48 7.62
CA ARG A 91 8.27 -19.39 6.88
C ARG A 91 9.39 -20.00 6.03
N GLN A 92 9.23 -19.99 4.71
CA GLN A 92 10.20 -20.59 3.80
C GLN A 92 11.46 -19.74 3.73
N THR A 93 12.40 -20.00 4.64
CA THR A 93 13.77 -19.49 4.55
C THR A 93 14.58 -20.47 3.69
N GLY A 94 14.89 -20.10 2.43
CA GLY A 94 15.95 -20.76 1.66
C GLY A 94 15.60 -21.42 0.31
N LYS A 95 14.32 -21.53 -0.09
CA LYS A 95 13.95 -22.01 -1.46
C LYS A 95 13.34 -20.90 -2.35
N GLY A 96 13.06 -19.73 -1.74
CA GLY A 96 12.45 -18.55 -2.37
C GLY A 96 13.38 -17.34 -2.48
N ASP A 97 14.70 -17.54 -2.37
CA ASP A 97 15.68 -16.44 -2.39
C ASP A 97 15.64 -15.68 -3.72
N TRP A 98 15.49 -16.36 -4.87
CA TRP A 98 15.36 -15.71 -6.17
C TRP A 98 14.09 -14.85 -6.30
N MET A 99 12.96 -15.31 -5.77
CA MET A 99 11.72 -14.51 -5.77
C MET A 99 11.83 -13.30 -4.84
N THR A 100 12.53 -13.44 -3.72
CA THR A 100 12.79 -12.33 -2.79
C THR A 100 13.72 -11.29 -3.44
N ILE A 101 14.79 -11.74 -4.09
CA ILE A 101 15.70 -10.88 -4.85
C ILE A 101 14.95 -10.19 -6.00
N ALA A 102 14.16 -10.94 -6.77
CA ALA A 102 13.35 -10.37 -7.85
C ALA A 102 12.36 -9.33 -7.32
N SER A 103 11.64 -9.62 -6.22
CA SER A 103 10.72 -8.66 -5.61
C SER A 103 11.44 -7.42 -5.08
N PHE A 104 12.64 -7.58 -4.52
CA PHE A 104 13.46 -6.47 -4.07
C PHE A 104 13.84 -5.58 -5.25
N VAL A 105 14.39 -6.14 -6.34
CA VAL A 105 14.78 -5.38 -7.54
C VAL A 105 13.58 -4.66 -8.16
N ILE A 106 12.42 -5.31 -8.24
CA ILE A 106 11.18 -4.68 -8.72
C ILE A 106 10.78 -3.52 -7.81
N ALA A 107 10.83 -3.69 -6.48
CA ALA A 107 10.53 -2.63 -5.53
C ALA A 107 11.50 -1.44 -5.65
N VAL A 108 12.81 -1.70 -5.78
CA VAL A 108 13.83 -0.66 -6.02
C VAL A 108 13.49 0.12 -7.28
N THR A 109 13.23 -0.58 -8.37
CA THR A 109 12.93 0.03 -9.68
C THR A 109 11.66 0.87 -9.60
N ALA A 110 10.61 0.36 -8.95
CA ALA A 110 9.36 1.09 -8.75
C ALA A 110 9.56 2.37 -7.91
N ILE A 111 10.34 2.30 -6.82
CA ILE A 111 10.65 3.47 -5.99
C ILE A 111 11.41 4.52 -6.80
N VAL A 112 12.41 4.11 -7.59
CA VAL A 112 13.18 5.02 -8.44
C VAL A 112 12.27 5.69 -9.47
N ILE A 113 11.43 4.91 -10.17
CA ILE A 113 10.47 5.45 -11.15
C ILE A 113 9.52 6.44 -10.47
N ALA A 114 8.90 6.05 -9.34
CA ALA A 114 7.97 6.92 -8.61
C ALA A 114 8.62 8.23 -8.17
N THR A 115 9.84 8.15 -7.62
CA THR A 115 10.61 9.32 -7.17
C THR A 115 10.94 10.24 -8.36
N MET A 116 11.35 9.67 -9.50
CA MET A 116 11.64 10.42 -10.72
C MET A 116 10.38 11.08 -11.27
N THR A 117 9.28 10.32 -11.43
CA THR A 117 8.03 10.86 -11.98
C THR A 117 7.45 11.96 -11.10
N THR A 118 7.42 11.76 -9.78
CA THR A 118 6.92 12.76 -8.82
C THR A 118 7.84 13.98 -8.78
N GLY A 119 9.16 13.80 -8.84
CA GLY A 119 10.12 14.90 -8.87
C GLY A 119 9.99 15.76 -10.13
N THR A 120 9.68 15.16 -11.28
CA THR A 120 9.49 15.88 -12.55
C THR A 120 8.10 16.50 -12.70
N ASP A 121 7.07 15.97 -12.01
CA ASP A 121 5.67 16.45 -12.08
C ASP A 121 5.39 17.68 -11.17
N SER A 122 6.44 18.45 -10.86
CA SER A 122 6.37 19.58 -9.93
C SER A 122 5.51 20.76 -10.41
N GLU A 123 5.02 20.74 -11.66
CA GLU A 123 4.02 21.69 -12.18
C GLU A 123 2.82 21.81 -11.22
N CYS A 124 2.43 20.71 -10.56
CA CYS A 124 1.32 20.62 -9.61
C CYS A 124 1.51 21.43 -8.30
N PHE A 125 2.76 21.68 -7.86
CA PHE A 125 3.06 22.39 -6.61
C PHE A 125 3.50 23.85 -6.82
N THR A 126 3.56 24.34 -8.06
CA THR A 126 3.86 25.73 -8.38
C THR A 126 2.65 26.63 -8.07
N PHE A 127 2.34 26.80 -6.78
CA PHE A 127 1.10 27.39 -6.29
C PHE A 127 0.82 28.82 -6.79
N ARG A 128 1.82 29.59 -7.21
CA ARG A 128 1.64 30.93 -7.78
C ARG A 128 2.98 31.50 -8.26
N LYS A 129 3.28 31.41 -9.56
CA LYS A 129 4.12 32.42 -10.25
C LYS A 129 3.90 32.40 -11.76
N LYS A 130 2.71 32.85 -12.18
CA LYS A 130 2.66 33.68 -13.40
C LYS A 130 3.58 34.88 -13.12
N GLU A 131 4.48 35.21 -14.03
CA GLU A 131 5.49 36.28 -13.94
C GLU A 131 6.85 35.91 -13.30
N LYS A 132 7.53 34.91 -13.85
CA LYS A 132 8.99 34.99 -14.05
C LYS A 132 9.28 34.59 -15.50
N THR A 133 9.98 35.48 -16.20
CA THR A 133 10.54 35.27 -17.54
C THR A 133 11.25 33.92 -17.61
N LYS A 134 10.77 32.99 -18.45
CA LYS A 134 11.48 31.75 -18.79
C LYS A 134 12.81 32.13 -19.46
N SER A 135 13.93 31.92 -18.77
CA SER A 135 15.26 31.88 -19.39
C SER A 135 15.42 30.56 -20.15
N GLU A 136 16.19 30.54 -21.24
CA GLU A 136 16.42 29.33 -22.07
C GLU A 136 17.06 28.16 -21.28
N ASP A 137 17.64 28.42 -20.11
CA ASP A 137 18.25 27.43 -19.23
C ASP A 137 17.33 26.94 -18.09
N ASP A 138 16.07 27.39 -18.01
CA ASP A 138 15.17 27.01 -16.90
C ASP A 138 14.58 25.60 -17.14
N VAL A 139 14.93 24.65 -16.26
CA VAL A 139 14.43 23.28 -16.31
C VAL A 139 12.93 23.20 -15.99
N PRO A 140 12.17 22.29 -16.61
CA PRO A 140 10.70 22.22 -16.51
C PRO A 140 10.19 21.75 -15.14
N TYR A 141 11.07 21.60 -14.14
CA TYR A 141 10.71 21.18 -12.79
C TYR A 141 11.36 22.07 -11.72
N GLY A 142 10.69 22.23 -10.58
CA GLY A 142 11.20 22.97 -9.45
C GLY A 142 12.41 22.27 -8.83
N TYR A 143 13.61 22.84 -9.01
CA TYR A 143 14.87 22.28 -8.52
C TYR A 143 14.82 21.85 -7.04
N GLY A 144 14.25 22.68 -6.15
CA GLY A 144 14.16 22.37 -4.72
C GLY A 144 13.21 21.21 -4.39
N PHE A 145 12.06 21.13 -5.07
CA PHE A 145 11.09 20.04 -4.87
C PHE A 145 11.62 18.71 -5.39
N PHE A 146 12.28 18.73 -6.55
CA PHE A 146 12.93 17.55 -7.11
C PHE A 146 13.97 16.96 -6.14
N HIS A 147 14.87 17.78 -5.59
CA HIS A 147 15.89 17.29 -4.64
C HIS A 147 15.28 16.82 -3.32
N PHE A 148 14.19 17.45 -2.87
CA PHE A 148 13.47 17.01 -1.68
C PHE A 148 12.85 15.61 -1.85
N VAL A 149 12.11 15.40 -2.94
CA VAL A 149 11.50 14.09 -3.27
C VAL A 149 12.59 13.03 -3.44
N PHE A 150 13.69 13.37 -4.12
CA PHE A 150 14.83 12.47 -4.28
C PHE A 150 15.50 12.09 -2.96
N ALA A 151 15.71 13.06 -2.05
CA ALA A 151 16.28 12.80 -0.74
C ALA A 151 15.38 11.89 0.12
N MET A 152 14.07 12.13 0.11
CA MET A 152 13.08 11.28 0.80
C MET A 152 13.08 9.84 0.24
N GLY A 153 13.14 9.68 -1.08
CA GLY A 153 13.26 8.39 -1.73
C GLY A 153 14.55 7.65 -1.35
N ALA A 154 15.68 8.36 -1.30
CA ALA A 154 16.96 7.80 -0.89
C ALA A 154 16.98 7.36 0.59
N MET A 155 16.37 8.13 1.49
CA MET A 155 16.24 7.74 2.90
C MET A 155 15.38 6.49 3.07
N TYR A 156 14.25 6.39 2.37
CA TYR A 156 13.41 5.19 2.40
C TYR A 156 14.16 3.97 1.87
N PHE A 157 14.90 4.13 0.77
CA PHE A 157 15.73 3.09 0.19
C PHE A 157 16.81 2.58 1.16
N ALA A 158 17.47 3.49 1.89
CA ALA A 158 18.44 3.13 2.92
C ALA A 158 17.81 2.29 4.04
N MET A 159 16.59 2.62 4.48
CA MET A 159 15.88 1.87 5.53
C MET A 159 15.49 0.45 5.10
N LEU A 160 15.20 0.23 3.82
CA LEU A 160 14.97 -1.11 3.27
C LEU A 160 16.21 -2.01 3.39
N PHE A 161 17.41 -1.46 3.17
CA PHE A 161 18.66 -2.22 3.34
C PHE A 161 18.96 -2.58 4.79
N VAL A 162 18.60 -1.70 5.73
CA VAL A 162 18.78 -1.94 7.17
C VAL A 162 17.69 -2.88 7.73
N GLY A 163 16.67 -3.21 6.94
CA GLY A 163 15.64 -4.17 7.33
C GLY A 163 14.73 -3.67 8.46
N TRP A 164 14.56 -2.34 8.59
CA TRP A 164 13.68 -1.70 9.58
C TRP A 164 13.94 -2.10 11.05
N ASN A 165 15.13 -2.63 11.37
CA ASN A 165 15.44 -3.15 12.70
C ASN A 165 16.81 -2.65 13.18
N LEU A 166 16.81 -1.65 14.07
CA LEU A 166 18.04 -1.01 14.55
C LEU A 166 18.79 -1.85 15.60
N HIS A 167 18.15 -2.87 16.18
CA HIS A 167 18.62 -3.53 17.41
C HIS A 167 18.88 -5.03 17.27
N GLN A 168 18.68 -5.63 16.10
CA GLN A 168 18.89 -7.06 15.86
C GLN A 168 19.76 -7.25 14.62
N THR A 169 20.78 -8.12 14.70
CA THR A 169 21.61 -8.50 13.55
C THR A 169 20.74 -9.24 12.54
N MET A 170 20.70 -8.77 11.29
CA MET A 170 19.93 -9.42 10.23
C MET A 170 20.37 -10.87 10.05
N HIS A 171 19.54 -11.81 10.47
CA HIS A 171 19.72 -13.21 10.09
C HIS A 171 19.43 -13.33 8.59
N LYS A 172 20.31 -14.05 7.87
CA LYS A 172 20.38 -14.18 6.41
C LYS A 172 18.98 -14.15 5.75
N TRP A 173 18.72 -13.11 4.94
CA TRP A 173 17.50 -12.92 4.12
C TRP A 173 16.16 -12.68 4.85
N SER A 174 16.19 -12.22 6.10
CA SER A 174 15.00 -11.79 6.85
C SER A 174 14.75 -10.27 6.75
N ILE A 175 14.55 -9.75 5.55
CA ILE A 175 14.10 -8.36 5.34
C ILE A 175 12.59 -8.31 5.71
N ASP A 176 12.17 -7.30 6.46
CA ASP A 176 10.77 -7.04 6.89
C ASP A 176 10.19 -7.88 8.05
N VAL A 177 10.99 -8.48 8.94
CA VAL A 177 10.45 -9.18 10.13
C VAL A 177 10.52 -8.30 11.36
N GLY A 178 9.38 -8.14 12.01
CA GLY A 178 9.25 -7.41 13.26
C GLY A 178 7.95 -6.63 13.34
N TRP A 179 7.51 -6.36 14.57
CA TRP A 179 6.28 -5.61 14.84
C TRP A 179 6.23 -4.26 14.13
N SER A 180 7.37 -3.56 13.98
CA SER A 180 7.45 -2.30 13.24
C SER A 180 7.00 -2.45 11.79
N SER A 181 7.45 -3.50 11.10
CA SER A 181 7.06 -3.78 9.71
C SER A 181 5.58 -4.11 9.59
N VAL A 182 5.04 -4.90 10.53
CA VAL A 182 3.60 -5.21 10.61
C VAL A 182 2.78 -3.92 10.69
N TRP A 183 3.09 -3.03 11.64
CA TRP A 183 2.34 -1.81 11.87
C TRP A 183 2.45 -0.80 10.73
N VAL A 184 3.63 -0.67 10.09
CA VAL A 184 3.80 0.17 8.90
C VAL A 184 2.91 -0.31 7.76
N LYS A 185 2.84 -1.63 7.53
CA LYS A 185 1.99 -2.24 6.48
C LYS A 185 0.49 -2.07 6.78
N ILE A 186 0.06 -2.31 8.01
CA ILE A 186 -1.34 -2.08 8.44
C ILE A 186 -1.73 -0.61 8.34
N SER A 187 -0.85 0.31 8.75
CA SER A 187 -1.11 1.75 8.62
C SER A 187 -1.22 2.17 7.16
N SER A 188 -0.37 1.60 6.29
CA SER A 188 -0.43 1.82 4.84
C SER A 188 -1.75 1.33 4.25
N GLU A 189 -2.26 0.18 4.72
CA GLU A 189 -3.57 -0.35 4.33
C GLU A 189 -4.70 0.62 4.69
N TRP A 190 -4.73 1.14 5.92
CA TRP A 190 -5.74 2.09 6.37
C TRP A 190 -5.70 3.41 5.61
N ILE A 191 -4.50 3.94 5.35
CA ILE A 191 -4.32 5.17 4.57
C ILE A 191 -4.81 4.94 3.14
N ALA A 192 -4.46 3.81 2.52
CA ALA A 192 -4.89 3.49 1.17
C ALA A 192 -6.42 3.36 1.08
N ALA A 193 -7.06 2.73 2.07
CA ALA A 193 -8.52 2.63 2.16
C ALA A 193 -9.16 4.01 2.33
N ALA A 194 -8.62 4.85 3.23
CA ALA A 194 -9.11 6.21 3.46
C ALA A 194 -9.01 7.08 2.20
N VAL A 195 -7.88 7.03 1.49
CA VAL A 195 -7.68 7.75 0.22
C VAL A 195 -8.68 7.27 -0.83
N TYR A 196 -8.90 5.95 -0.96
CA TYR A 196 -9.87 5.41 -1.92
C TYR A 196 -11.32 5.81 -1.59
N ILE A 197 -11.70 5.78 -0.31
CA ILE A 197 -13.01 6.25 0.13
C ILE A 197 -13.16 7.75 -0.17
N TRP A 198 -12.12 8.54 0.10
CA TRP A 198 -12.12 9.97 -0.17
C TRP A 198 -12.21 10.29 -1.67
N THR A 199 -11.56 9.54 -2.55
CA THR A 199 -11.67 9.77 -4.00
C THR A 199 -13.07 9.47 -4.53
N MET A 200 -13.79 8.52 -3.92
CA MET A 200 -15.17 8.22 -4.29
C MET A 200 -16.18 9.22 -3.72
N ILE A 201 -15.98 9.69 -2.49
CA ILE A 201 -16.92 10.60 -1.80
C ILE A 201 -16.62 12.08 -2.10
N GLY A 202 -15.36 12.43 -2.34
CA GLY A 202 -14.88 13.79 -2.57
C GLY A 202 -15.68 14.58 -3.61
N PRO A 203 -16.00 14.01 -4.80
CA PRO A 203 -16.83 14.68 -5.80
C PRO A 203 -18.25 15.03 -5.32
N PHE A 204 -18.78 14.34 -4.31
CA PHE A 204 -20.11 14.60 -3.74
C PHE A 204 -20.08 15.65 -2.63
N ILE A 205 -19.03 15.66 -1.81
CA ILE A 205 -18.86 16.65 -0.74
C ILE A 205 -18.48 18.01 -1.34
N LEU A 206 -17.59 18.03 -2.33
CA LEU A 206 -17.07 19.26 -2.94
C LEU A 206 -17.99 19.84 -4.03
N ARG A 207 -19.09 19.16 -4.37
CA ARG A 207 -20.11 19.64 -5.32
C ARG A 207 -20.89 20.88 -4.82
N ASN A 208 -20.75 21.26 -3.56
CA ASN A 208 -21.30 22.51 -2.99
C ASN A 208 -20.36 23.71 -3.14
N ARG A 209 -19.31 23.64 -3.95
CA ARG A 209 -18.56 24.81 -4.41
C ARG A 209 -18.82 25.03 -5.89
N ASP A 210 -19.86 25.81 -6.17
CA ASP A 210 -20.06 26.41 -7.48
C ASP A 210 -18.83 27.23 -7.82
N PHE A 211 -18.07 26.80 -8.82
CA PHE A 211 -17.11 27.66 -9.50
C PHE A 211 -17.91 28.49 -10.51
N SER A 212 -18.62 29.50 -10.02
CA SER A 212 -19.02 30.65 -10.83
C SER A 212 -17.90 31.69 -10.89
#